data_AF-A0A1F4DRL5-F1
#
_entry.id   AF-A0A1F4DRL5-F1
#
_cell.length_a   1.000
_cell.length_b   1.000
_cell.length_c   1.000
_cell.angle_alpha   90.00
_cell.angle_beta   90.00
_cell.angle_gamma   90.00
#
_symmetry.space_group_name_H-M   'P 1'
#
loop_
_entity.id
_entity.type
_entity.pdbx_description
1 polymer ?
#
loop_
_entity_poly.entity_id
_entity_poly.type
_entity_poly.pdbx_seq_one_letter_code
_entity_poly.pdbx_strand_id
1 'polypeptide(L)'
;MCPISTATRAKRRSTHVSSDPHSFIAYAPRGMGLLCAVVCAVRGKDVCGWWIGSVDGEYQTAFFLLDGYFSSDEHPFYATKGGDLYGGWVYDYQVKPPGLDKPVAVDDALCHELEHMQFVFAQEWLSFAGDADAERENALYHEAELAHQPVNLKFHRLNRLSKDEPVWTHRSAGMDVNILKRLMRYWPLECRSVYGWE
;
A
#
# COMPACT_ATOMS: atom_id res chain seq x y z
N MET A 1 -48.09 -20.31 11.28
CA MET A 1 -46.85 -21.09 11.11
C MET A 1 -46.03 -20.42 10.01
N CYS A 2 -44.94 -19.75 10.36
CA CYS A 2 -44.08 -19.05 9.40
C CYS A 2 -42.91 -19.95 8.99
N PRO A 3 -42.55 -20.04 7.69
CA PRO A 3 -41.37 -20.78 7.29
C PRO A 3 -40.13 -19.94 7.55
N ILE A 4 -39.21 -20.50 8.34
CA ILE A 4 -37.87 -19.97 8.56
C ILE A 4 -37.09 -20.21 7.26
N SER A 5 -36.72 -19.13 6.57
CA SER A 5 -35.92 -19.19 5.34
C SER A 5 -34.44 -19.30 5.71
N THR A 6 -33.87 -20.49 5.55
CA THR A 6 -32.46 -20.78 5.81
C THR A 6 -31.63 -20.27 4.63
N ALA A 7 -31.15 -19.03 4.71
CA ALA A 7 -30.22 -18.46 3.74
C ALA A 7 -28.90 -19.25 3.77
N THR A 8 -28.69 -20.08 2.75
CA THR A 8 -27.50 -20.91 2.62
C THR A 8 -26.37 -20.04 2.06
N ARG A 9 -25.40 -19.68 2.91
CA ARG A 9 -24.21 -18.90 2.54
C ARG A 9 -23.36 -19.71 1.56
N ALA A 10 -23.47 -19.40 0.27
CA ALA A 10 -22.74 -20.08 -0.78
C ALA A 10 -21.22 -19.91 -0.57
N LYS A 11 -20.52 -21.03 -0.41
CA LYS A 11 -19.07 -21.10 -0.26
C LYS A 11 -18.43 -20.80 -1.63
N ARG A 12 -17.98 -19.56 -1.84
CA ARG A 12 -17.26 -19.16 -3.06
C ARG A 12 -15.99 -20.01 -3.20
N ARG A 13 -15.89 -20.78 -4.29
CA ARG A 13 -14.64 -21.47 -4.67
C ARG A 13 -13.65 -20.40 -5.15
N SER A 14 -12.57 -20.21 -4.40
CA SER A 14 -11.45 -19.33 -4.77
C SER A 14 -10.66 -19.98 -5.91
N THR A 15 -10.82 -19.50 -7.13
CA THR A 15 -9.83 -19.73 -8.20
C THR A 15 -8.68 -18.77 -7.95
N HIS A 16 -7.64 -19.23 -7.27
CA HIS A 16 -6.40 -18.48 -7.06
C HIS A 16 -5.68 -18.29 -8.39
N VAL A 17 -6.04 -17.24 -9.13
CA VAL A 17 -5.07 -16.60 -10.01
C VAL A 17 -4.30 -15.65 -9.10
N SER A 18 -3.19 -16.13 -8.55
CA SER A 18 -2.24 -15.27 -7.84
C SER A 18 -1.53 -14.46 -8.91
N SER A 19 -1.98 -13.24 -9.19
CA SER A 19 -1.20 -12.30 -9.99
C SER A 19 0.04 -11.92 -9.20
N ASP A 20 1.20 -11.87 -9.85
CA ASP A 20 2.42 -11.36 -9.23
C ASP A 20 2.19 -9.97 -8.62
N PRO A 21 2.69 -9.69 -7.40
CA PRO A 21 2.53 -8.38 -6.78
C PRO A 21 3.13 -7.27 -7.65
N HIS A 22 2.40 -6.16 -7.74
CA HIS A 22 2.85 -4.93 -8.38
C HIS A 22 3.27 -3.91 -7.34
N SER A 23 4.27 -3.09 -7.67
CA SER A 23 4.79 -2.08 -6.77
C SER A 23 4.92 -0.71 -7.43
N PHE A 24 4.72 0.31 -6.60
CA PHE A 24 4.99 1.70 -6.93
C PHE A 24 5.78 2.36 -5.82
N ILE A 25 6.77 3.17 -6.19
CA ILE A 25 7.62 3.91 -5.26
C ILE A 25 7.78 5.32 -5.78
N ALA A 26 7.70 6.30 -4.88
CA ALA A 26 8.04 7.69 -5.14
C ALA A 26 9.05 8.18 -4.09
N TYR A 27 10.15 8.76 -4.55
CA TYR A 27 11.27 9.21 -3.71
C TYR A 27 11.76 10.59 -4.16
N ALA A 28 11.83 11.55 -3.24
CA ALA A 28 12.33 12.90 -3.46
C ALA A 28 13.79 13.02 -2.99
N PRO A 29 14.79 12.99 -3.90
CA PRO A 29 16.22 13.05 -3.53
C PRO A 29 16.61 14.35 -2.81
N ARG A 30 15.91 15.45 -3.10
CA ARG A 30 16.13 16.79 -2.52
C ARG A 30 14.90 17.24 -1.75
N GLY A 31 14.53 16.49 -0.72
CA GLY A 31 13.32 16.76 0.06
C GLY A 31 13.19 15.79 1.22
N MET A 32 12.02 15.18 1.37
CA MET A 32 11.74 14.26 2.47
C MET A 32 12.26 12.84 2.26
N GLY A 33 12.90 12.52 1.13
CA GLY A 33 13.29 11.15 0.81
C GLY A 33 12.09 10.32 0.35
N LEU A 34 11.84 9.17 0.96
CA LEU A 34 10.74 8.28 0.56
C LEU A 34 9.38 8.96 0.79
N LEU A 35 8.66 9.28 -0.29
CA LEU A 35 7.34 9.88 -0.21
C LEU A 35 6.28 8.82 0.05
N CYS A 36 6.32 7.75 -0.75
CA CYS A 36 5.46 6.58 -0.57
C CYS A 36 6.05 5.33 -1.24
N ALA A 37 5.68 4.18 -0.71
CA ALA A 37 5.82 2.89 -1.37
C ALA A 37 4.50 2.12 -1.24
N VAL A 38 4.11 1.44 -2.32
CA VAL A 38 2.90 0.63 -2.40
C VAL A 38 3.27 -0.72 -3.00
N VAL A 39 2.73 -1.78 -2.42
CA VAL A 39 2.68 -3.11 -3.05
C VAL A 39 1.25 -3.61 -3.04
N CYS A 40 0.79 -4.17 -4.15
CA CYS A 40 -0.58 -4.65 -4.30
C CYS A 40 -0.69 -5.82 -5.27
N ALA A 41 -1.73 -6.63 -5.09
CA ALA A 41 -2.07 -7.72 -6.00
C ALA A 41 -3.55 -7.67 -6.37
N VAL A 42 -3.89 -8.23 -7.53
CA VAL A 42 -5.27 -8.42 -7.97
C VAL A 42 -5.76 -9.76 -7.47
N ARG A 43 -6.92 -9.77 -6.79
CA ARG A 43 -7.58 -10.98 -6.31
C ARG A 43 -9.00 -11.03 -6.84
N GLY A 44 -9.18 -11.71 -7.97
CA GLY A 44 -10.49 -11.78 -8.64
C GLY A 44 -10.91 -10.40 -9.14
N LYS A 45 -11.95 -9.82 -8.54
CA LYS A 45 -12.43 -8.46 -8.86
C LYS A 45 -11.85 -7.39 -7.93
N ASP A 46 -11.14 -7.79 -6.89
CA ASP A 46 -10.64 -6.91 -5.83
C ASP A 46 -9.16 -6.59 -6.03
N VAL A 47 -8.70 -5.49 -5.44
CA VAL A 47 -7.26 -5.19 -5.32
C VAL A 47 -6.94 -5.00 -3.86
N CYS A 48 -5.95 -5.72 -3.36
CA CYS A 48 -5.51 -5.61 -1.98
C CYS A 48 -4.00 -5.33 -1.92
N GLY A 49 -3.55 -4.71 -0.83
CA GLY A 49 -2.17 -4.28 -0.76
C GLY A 49 -1.75 -3.71 0.58
N TRP A 50 -0.55 -3.16 0.58
CA TRP A 50 0.05 -2.43 1.68
C TRP A 50 0.70 -1.15 1.16
N TRP A 51 0.62 -0.07 1.93
CA TRP A 51 1.41 1.12 1.69
C TRP A 51 2.15 1.59 2.93
N ILE A 52 3.19 2.36 2.66
CA ILE A 52 3.91 3.20 3.60
C ILE A 52 4.16 4.55 2.96
N GLY A 53 4.07 5.64 3.72
CA GLY A 53 4.46 6.96 3.23
C GLY A 53 4.36 8.03 4.30
N SER A 54 4.88 9.22 3.99
CA SER A 54 4.95 10.32 4.93
C SER A 54 3.63 11.12 4.97
N VAL A 55 3.25 11.51 6.19
CA VAL A 55 2.15 12.41 6.53
C VAL A 55 2.62 13.29 7.69
N ASP A 56 2.68 14.60 7.49
CA ASP A 56 3.16 15.60 8.43
C ASP A 56 4.54 15.27 9.01
N GLY A 57 5.42 14.66 8.19
CA GLY A 57 6.75 14.23 8.59
C GLY A 57 6.83 12.87 9.32
N GLU A 58 5.71 12.22 9.59
CA GLU A 58 5.66 10.87 10.17
C GLU A 58 5.30 9.81 9.12
N TYR A 59 5.86 8.61 9.23
CA TYR A 59 5.49 7.52 8.32
C TYR A 59 4.25 6.80 8.82
N GLN A 60 3.22 6.79 7.98
CA GLN A 60 2.02 5.99 8.16
C GLN A 60 2.07 4.76 7.27
N THR A 61 1.51 3.67 7.79
CA THR A 61 1.32 2.43 7.03
C THR A 61 -0.12 1.98 7.13
N ALA A 62 -0.59 1.23 6.14
CA ALA A 62 -1.82 0.47 6.26
C ALA A 62 -1.89 -0.63 5.20
N PHE A 63 -2.66 -1.66 5.50
CA PHE A 63 -3.19 -2.58 4.51
C PHE A 63 -4.49 -2.02 3.92
N PHE A 64 -4.79 -2.35 2.66
CA PHE A 64 -6.05 -2.00 2.01
C PHE A 64 -6.72 -3.14 1.28
N LEU A 65 -8.00 -2.89 1.03
CA LEU A 65 -8.82 -3.56 0.04
C LEU A 65 -9.63 -2.53 -0.76
N LEU A 66 -9.43 -2.50 -2.07
CA LEU A 66 -10.36 -1.94 -3.05
C LEU A 66 -11.31 -3.07 -3.45
N ASP A 67 -12.44 -3.21 -2.75
CA ASP A 67 -13.46 -4.19 -3.09
C ASP A 67 -13.99 -3.88 -4.50
N GLY A 68 -14.24 -4.90 -5.31
CA GLY A 68 -14.84 -4.77 -6.62
C GLY A 68 -14.16 -3.75 -7.54
N TYR A 69 -12.84 -3.58 -7.44
CA TYR A 69 -12.11 -2.66 -8.28
C TYR A 69 -12.44 -2.80 -9.79
N PHE A 70 -12.62 -4.03 -10.26
CA PHE A 70 -12.94 -4.33 -11.66
C PHE A 70 -14.44 -4.48 -11.96
N SER A 71 -15.33 -4.16 -11.02
CA SER A 71 -16.77 -4.09 -11.29
C SER A 71 -17.20 -2.68 -11.73
N SER A 72 -18.40 -2.59 -12.31
CA SER A 72 -18.99 -1.34 -12.78
C SER A 72 -19.41 -0.38 -11.67
N ASP A 73 -19.57 -0.89 -10.45
CA ASP A 73 -20.15 -0.13 -9.35
C ASP A 73 -19.06 0.55 -8.53
N GLU A 74 -19.41 1.64 -7.85
CA GLU A 74 -18.52 2.22 -6.86
C GLU A 74 -18.49 1.31 -5.62
N HIS A 75 -17.29 1.01 -5.12
CA HIS A 75 -17.09 0.01 -4.09
C HIS A 75 -16.15 0.49 -2.98
N PRO A 76 -16.35 0.04 -1.73
CA PRO A 76 -15.60 0.49 -0.58
C PRO A 76 -14.09 0.47 -0.77
N PHE A 77 -13.42 1.46 -0.18
CA PHE A 77 -11.97 1.49 -0.05
C PHE A 77 -11.63 1.28 1.43
N TYR A 78 -11.47 0.01 1.80
CA TYR A 78 -11.15 -0.38 3.16
C TYR A 78 -9.66 -0.23 3.49
N ALA A 79 -9.37 0.13 4.74
CA ALA A 79 -8.03 0.14 5.28
C ALA A 79 -7.95 -0.22 6.76
N THR A 80 -6.79 -0.75 7.18
CA THR A 80 -6.45 -1.00 8.58
C THR A 80 -5.94 0.28 9.25
N LYS A 81 -5.83 0.26 10.59
CA LYS A 81 -5.04 1.25 11.34
C LYS A 81 -3.61 0.75 11.48
N GLY A 82 -2.68 1.35 10.75
CA GLY A 82 -1.30 0.84 10.76
C GLY A 82 -1.21 -0.56 10.17
N GLY A 83 -0.26 -1.35 10.67
CA GLY A 83 -0.11 -2.77 10.32
C GLY A 83 -1.05 -3.74 11.04
N ASP A 84 -2.08 -3.28 11.78
CA ASP A 84 -2.97 -4.16 12.53
C ASP A 84 -4.04 -4.79 11.64
N LEU A 85 -3.66 -5.88 10.95
CA LEU A 85 -4.54 -6.58 10.02
C LEU A 85 -5.59 -7.45 10.72
N TYR A 86 -5.23 -8.04 11.87
CA TYR A 86 -6.15 -8.85 12.69
C TYR A 86 -7.18 -8.01 13.45
N GLY A 87 -6.90 -6.71 13.65
CA GLY A 87 -7.88 -5.73 14.11
C GLY A 87 -9.01 -5.44 13.11
N GLY A 88 -8.87 -5.84 11.85
CA GLY A 88 -9.87 -5.66 10.81
C GLY A 88 -9.70 -4.38 10.00
N TRP A 89 -10.55 -4.22 8.99
CA TRP A 89 -10.74 -2.93 8.30
C TRP A 89 -11.46 -1.97 9.23
N VAL A 90 -10.87 -0.79 9.45
CA VAL A 90 -11.40 0.23 10.39
C VAL A 90 -11.73 1.54 9.69
N TYR A 91 -11.25 1.72 8.46
CA TYR A 91 -11.60 2.85 7.60
C TYR A 91 -12.28 2.37 6.33
N ASP A 92 -13.22 3.15 5.83
CA ASP A 92 -13.65 3.19 4.44
C ASP A 92 -13.42 4.61 3.90
N TYR A 93 -12.41 4.79 3.05
CA TYR A 93 -12.04 6.11 2.55
C TYR A 93 -13.01 6.69 1.51
N GLN A 94 -14.05 5.94 1.11
CA GLN A 94 -15.11 6.49 0.25
C GLN A 94 -16.19 7.24 1.03
N VAL A 95 -16.33 7.01 2.34
CA VAL A 95 -17.32 7.69 3.18
C VAL A 95 -16.71 8.83 3.99
N LYS A 96 -17.55 9.79 4.41
CA LYS A 96 -17.14 10.93 5.25
C LYS A 96 -18.00 11.00 6.51
N PRO A 97 -17.41 10.88 7.72
CA PRO A 97 -16.01 10.59 8.01
C PRO A 97 -15.61 9.16 7.61
N PRO A 98 -14.32 8.87 7.35
CA PRO A 98 -13.89 7.57 6.84
C PRO A 98 -13.89 6.45 7.90
N GLY A 99 -14.05 6.75 9.19
CA GLY A 99 -14.04 5.75 10.25
C GLY A 99 -15.29 4.87 10.23
N LEU A 100 -15.11 3.55 10.34
CA LEU A 100 -16.21 2.61 10.49
C LEU A 100 -16.65 2.54 11.96
N ASP A 101 -17.96 2.43 12.20
CA ASP A 101 -18.52 2.24 13.55
C ASP A 101 -18.00 0.96 14.23
N LYS A 102 -17.73 -0.07 13.42
CA LYS A 102 -17.18 -1.35 13.86
C LYS A 102 -16.18 -1.87 12.84
N PRO A 103 -15.05 -2.45 13.29
CA PRO A 103 -14.12 -3.10 12.38
C PRO A 103 -14.78 -4.23 11.61
N VAL A 104 -14.43 -4.34 10.32
CA VAL A 104 -14.80 -5.48 9.48
C VAL A 104 -13.66 -6.48 9.49
N ALA A 105 -13.90 -7.68 10.00
CA ALA A 105 -12.87 -8.72 10.09
C ALA A 105 -12.28 -9.04 8.70
N VAL A 106 -10.94 -9.16 8.66
CA VAL A 106 -10.22 -9.65 7.48
C VAL A 106 -10.20 -11.18 7.54
N ASP A 107 -10.38 -11.83 6.38
CA ASP A 107 -10.27 -13.28 6.25
C ASP A 107 -8.82 -13.74 6.52
N ASP A 108 -8.62 -14.76 7.35
CA ASP A 108 -7.28 -15.22 7.79
C ASP A 108 -6.34 -15.53 6.62
N ALA A 109 -6.86 -16.10 5.52
CA ALA A 109 -6.05 -16.40 4.35
C ALA A 109 -5.57 -15.10 3.67
N LEU A 110 -6.42 -14.07 3.63
CA LEU A 110 -6.03 -12.75 3.16
C LEU A 110 -5.02 -12.10 4.10
N CYS A 111 -5.14 -12.31 5.42
CA CYS A 111 -4.18 -11.79 6.38
C CYS A 111 -2.77 -12.28 6.06
N HIS A 112 -2.60 -13.60 5.95
CA HIS A 112 -1.31 -14.21 5.66
C HIS A 112 -0.75 -13.81 4.29
N GLU A 113 -1.60 -13.68 3.27
CA GLU A 113 -1.18 -13.24 1.94
C GLU A 113 -0.63 -11.80 1.96
N LEU A 114 -1.32 -10.89 2.65
CA LEU A 114 -0.91 -9.49 2.77
C LEU A 114 0.35 -9.33 3.62
N GLU A 115 0.46 -10.02 4.75
CA GLU A 115 1.66 -10.03 5.59
C GLU A 115 2.88 -10.53 4.82
N HIS A 116 2.72 -11.64 4.08
CA HIS A 116 3.79 -12.17 3.25
C HIS A 116 4.21 -11.20 2.15
N MET A 117 3.25 -10.58 1.45
CA MET A 117 3.54 -9.59 0.41
C MET A 117 4.24 -8.35 0.98
N GLN A 118 3.79 -7.83 2.12
CA GLN A 118 4.46 -6.73 2.83
C GLN A 118 5.89 -7.12 3.19
N PHE A 119 6.08 -8.30 3.80
CA PHE A 119 7.38 -8.78 4.24
C PHE A 119 8.38 -8.86 3.09
N VAL A 120 8.01 -9.52 1.99
CA VAL A 120 8.87 -9.67 0.81
C VAL A 120 9.21 -8.30 0.22
N PHE A 121 8.22 -7.43 0.06
CA PHE A 121 8.44 -6.10 -0.49
C PHE A 121 9.35 -5.25 0.40
N ALA A 122 9.09 -5.21 1.71
CA ALA A 122 9.90 -4.44 2.67
C ALA A 122 11.33 -4.98 2.74
N GLN A 123 11.50 -6.30 2.78
CA GLN A 123 12.82 -6.92 2.76
C GLN A 123 13.59 -6.60 1.47
N GLU A 124 12.91 -6.51 0.33
CA GLU A 124 13.55 -6.22 -0.93
C GLU A 124 13.92 -4.73 -1.08
N TRP A 125 13.00 -3.84 -0.71
CA TRP A 125 13.05 -2.43 -1.08
C TRP A 125 13.41 -1.48 0.05
N LEU A 126 13.09 -1.80 1.30
CA LEU A 126 13.11 -0.82 2.39
C LEU A 126 14.24 -1.10 3.40
N SER A 127 14.69 -0.03 4.05
CA SER A 127 15.52 -0.06 5.25
C SER A 127 14.85 0.76 6.36
N PHE A 128 14.94 0.26 7.59
CA PHE A 128 14.36 0.87 8.79
C PHE A 128 15.47 1.24 9.79
N ALA A 129 15.25 2.27 10.61
CA ALA A 129 16.21 2.79 11.58
C ALA A 129 16.71 1.79 12.66
N GLY A 130 16.14 0.58 12.74
CA GLY A 130 16.57 -0.49 13.65
C GLY A 130 17.18 -1.71 12.95
N ASP A 131 17.29 -1.70 11.62
CA ASP A 131 17.88 -2.81 10.88
C ASP A 131 19.38 -2.92 11.18
N ALA A 132 19.92 -4.14 11.17
CA ALA A 132 21.36 -4.38 11.43
C ALA A 132 22.29 -3.62 10.47
N ASP A 133 21.81 -3.34 9.25
CA ASP A 133 22.55 -2.62 8.21
C ASP A 133 22.17 -1.12 8.13
N ALA A 134 21.33 -0.60 9.03
CA ALA A 134 20.80 0.77 8.93
C ALA A 134 21.91 1.83 8.89
N GLU A 135 22.90 1.76 9.76
CA GLU A 135 24.01 2.73 9.78
C GLU A 135 24.80 2.75 8.46
N ARG A 136 25.00 1.58 7.85
CA ARG A 136 25.67 1.45 6.55
C ARG A 136 24.84 2.10 5.45
N GLU A 137 23.53 1.85 5.42
CA GLU A 137 22.62 2.49 4.47
C GLU A 137 22.63 4.02 4.65
N ASN A 138 22.54 4.52 5.88
CA ASN A 138 22.57 5.94 6.20
C ASN A 138 23.84 6.62 5.69
N ALA A 139 25.00 5.97 5.85
CA ALA A 139 26.28 6.50 5.37
C ALA A 139 26.30 6.67 3.84
N LEU A 140 25.73 5.72 3.09
CA LEU A 140 25.63 5.80 1.63
C LEU A 140 24.75 6.96 1.18
N TYR A 141 23.60 7.18 1.85
CA TYR A 141 22.74 8.33 1.58
C TYR A 141 23.46 9.66 1.83
N HIS A 142 24.18 9.75 2.95
CA HIS A 142 24.94 10.94 3.30
C HIS A 142 26.07 11.23 2.29
N GLU A 143 26.85 10.23 1.91
CA GLU A 143 27.91 10.36 0.89
C GLU A 143 27.37 10.82 -0.46
N ALA A 144 26.17 10.36 -0.83
CA ALA A 144 25.50 10.75 -2.07
C ALA A 144 24.72 12.07 -1.99
N GLU A 145 24.75 12.76 -0.84
CA GLU A 145 23.98 13.98 -0.57
C GLU A 145 22.47 13.81 -0.84
N LEU A 146 21.93 12.64 -0.52
CA LEU A 146 20.53 12.28 -0.74
C LEU A 146 19.70 12.38 0.54
N ALA A 147 18.44 12.80 0.39
CA ALA A 147 17.49 12.85 1.48
C ALA A 147 17.28 11.48 2.15
N HIS A 148 17.30 11.46 3.48
CA HIS A 148 17.26 10.25 4.28
C HIS A 148 16.37 10.44 5.51
N GLN A 149 15.48 9.47 5.78
CA GLN A 149 14.55 9.46 6.92
C GLN A 149 14.69 8.20 7.80
N PRO A 150 13.89 7.99 8.86
CA PRO A 150 13.91 6.71 9.60
C PRO A 150 13.49 5.49 8.78
N VAL A 151 12.76 5.70 7.67
CA VAL A 151 12.44 4.67 6.67
C VAL A 151 12.90 5.17 5.31
N ASN A 152 13.70 4.36 4.60
CA ASN A 152 14.13 4.68 3.23
C ASN A 152 14.08 3.45 2.34
N LEU A 153 14.45 3.69 1.07
CA LEU A 153 14.80 2.63 0.16
C LEU A 153 16.19 2.10 0.50
N LYS A 154 16.42 0.80 0.30
CA LYS A 154 17.79 0.28 0.26
C LYS A 154 18.56 1.01 -0.84
N PHE A 155 19.73 1.53 -0.53
CA PHE A 155 20.47 2.45 -1.39
C PHE A 155 20.74 1.85 -2.77
N HIS A 156 21.09 0.57 -2.84
CA HIS A 156 21.32 -0.13 -4.10
C HIS A 156 20.07 -0.19 -5.01
N ARG A 157 18.85 -0.01 -4.48
CA ARG A 157 17.60 0.02 -5.24
C ARG A 157 17.30 1.37 -5.88
N LEU A 158 18.01 2.43 -5.50
CA LEU A 158 17.86 3.75 -6.13
C LEU A 158 18.21 3.74 -7.63
N ASN A 159 18.98 2.76 -8.09
CA ASN A 159 19.26 2.56 -9.52
C ASN A 159 18.06 2.01 -10.32
N ARG A 160 17.01 1.54 -9.66
CA ARG A 160 15.77 1.03 -10.29
C ARG A 160 14.72 2.12 -10.49
N LEU A 161 14.95 3.31 -9.94
CA LEU A 161 14.05 4.44 -10.10
C LEU A 161 14.35 5.17 -11.42
N SER A 162 13.32 5.58 -12.16
CA SER A 162 13.44 6.62 -13.17
C SER A 162 13.78 7.94 -12.49
N LYS A 163 14.74 8.66 -13.07
CA LYS A 163 15.29 9.92 -12.55
C LYS A 163 14.98 11.11 -13.46
N ASP A 164 14.00 10.93 -14.35
CA ASP A 164 13.65 11.91 -15.38
C ASP A 164 12.89 13.11 -14.79
N GLU A 165 12.33 12.94 -13.59
CA GLU A 165 11.54 13.93 -12.86
C GLU A 165 12.19 14.29 -11.50
N PRO A 166 11.84 15.44 -10.89
CA PRO A 166 12.33 15.82 -9.56
C PRO A 166 12.02 14.80 -8.48
N VAL A 167 10.93 14.04 -8.65
CA VAL A 167 10.60 12.88 -7.82
C VAL A 167 10.91 11.62 -8.62
N TRP A 168 11.84 10.83 -8.09
CA TRP A 168 12.25 9.57 -8.68
C TRP A 168 11.18 8.53 -8.43
N THR A 169 10.84 7.77 -9.47
CA THR A 169 9.75 6.81 -9.40
C THR A 169 10.16 5.43 -9.85
N HIS A 170 9.57 4.42 -9.22
CA HIS A 170 9.58 3.07 -9.75
C HIS A 170 8.16 2.57 -9.87
N ARG A 171 7.90 1.86 -10.96
CA ARG A 171 6.64 1.16 -11.20
C ARG A 171 6.99 -0.20 -11.78
N SER A 172 6.53 -1.26 -11.12
CA SER A 172 6.67 -2.62 -11.65
C SER A 172 5.98 -2.73 -13.01
N ALA A 173 6.51 -3.59 -13.88
CA ALA A 173 5.87 -3.87 -15.17
C ALA A 173 4.43 -4.39 -14.97
N GLY A 174 3.50 -3.93 -15.81
CA GLY A 174 2.10 -4.35 -15.77
C GLY A 174 1.21 -3.70 -14.70
N MET A 175 1.76 -2.84 -13.83
CA MET A 175 0.94 -2.16 -12.83
C MET A 175 -0.09 -1.23 -13.49
N ASP A 176 -1.37 -1.44 -13.16
CA ASP A 176 -2.44 -0.56 -13.62
C ASP A 176 -2.36 0.81 -12.93
N VAL A 177 -2.10 1.85 -13.72
CA VAL A 177 -2.01 3.23 -13.24
C VAL A 177 -3.31 3.71 -12.60
N ASN A 178 -4.47 3.14 -12.98
CA ASN A 178 -5.75 3.53 -12.41
C ASN A 178 -5.90 3.05 -10.96
N ILE A 179 -5.20 1.98 -10.55
CA ILE A 179 -5.16 1.56 -9.14
C ILE A 179 -4.48 2.67 -8.33
N LEU A 180 -3.32 3.13 -8.80
CA LEU A 180 -2.57 4.21 -8.15
C LEU A 180 -3.39 5.51 -8.10
N LYS A 181 -4.03 5.91 -9.21
CA LYS A 181 -4.90 7.09 -9.22
C LYS A 181 -6.03 6.99 -8.20
N ARG A 182 -6.66 5.82 -8.09
CA ARG A 182 -7.73 5.59 -7.11
C ARG A 182 -7.21 5.66 -5.68
N LEU A 183 -6.08 5.03 -5.38
CA LEU A 183 -5.43 5.15 -4.08
C LEU A 183 -5.11 6.62 -3.77
N MET A 184 -4.43 7.31 -4.68
CA MET A 184 -4.00 8.69 -4.49
C MET A 184 -5.16 9.65 -4.24
N ARG A 185 -6.32 9.44 -4.87
CA ARG A 185 -7.51 10.26 -4.66
C ARG A 185 -8.03 10.23 -3.20
N TYR A 186 -7.86 9.10 -2.51
CA TYR A 186 -8.54 8.86 -1.23
C TYR A 186 -7.59 8.58 -0.05
N TRP A 187 -6.34 8.16 -0.30
CA TRP A 187 -5.38 7.79 0.76
C TRP A 187 -4.88 9.00 1.58
N PRO A 188 -4.43 8.85 2.83
CA PRO A 188 -4.04 9.98 3.66
C PRO A 188 -2.64 10.55 3.37
N LEU A 189 -1.91 10.07 2.35
CA LEU A 189 -0.50 10.40 2.13
C LEU A 189 -0.27 11.73 1.41
N GLU A 190 0.84 12.39 1.69
CA GLU A 190 1.24 13.68 1.11
C GLU A 190 1.63 13.63 -0.37
N CYS A 191 1.92 12.45 -0.92
CA CYS A 191 2.37 12.25 -2.30
C CYS A 191 1.38 12.77 -3.37
N ARG A 192 0.16 13.18 -2.98
CA ARG A 192 -0.82 13.82 -3.86
C ARG A 192 -0.32 15.11 -4.53
N SER A 193 0.41 15.95 -3.79
CA SER A 193 0.76 17.31 -4.23
C SER A 193 1.78 17.33 -5.37
N VAL A 194 2.62 16.30 -5.48
CA VAL A 194 3.78 16.28 -6.37
C VAL A 194 3.40 16.22 -7.84
N TYR A 195 2.28 15.58 -8.19
CA TYR A 195 1.96 15.33 -9.59
C TYR A 195 1.02 16.37 -10.23
N GLY A 196 0.51 17.35 -9.48
CA GLY A 196 -0.41 18.37 -10.04
C GLY A 196 -1.73 17.81 -10.58
N TRP A 197 -2.24 16.72 -10.00
CA TRP A 197 -3.54 16.13 -10.35
C TRP A 197 -4.62 16.80 -9.50
N GLU A 198 -4.87 18.08 -9.77
CA GLU A 198 -6.12 18.76 -9.35
C GLU A 198 -7.17 18.71 -10.47
#